data_AF-A0A6A6NHN1-F1
#
_entry.id   AF-A0A6A6NHN1-F1
#
_cell.length_a   1.000
_cell.length_b   1.000
_cell.length_c   1.000
_cell.angle_alpha   90.00
_cell.angle_beta   90.00
_cell.angle_gamma   90.00
#
_symmetry.space_group_name_H-M   'P 1'
#
loop_
_entity.id
_entity.type
_entity.pdbx_description
1 polymer ?
#
loop_
_entity_poly.entity_id
_entity_poly.type
_entity_poly.pdbx_seq_one_letter_code
_entity_poly.pdbx_strand_id
1 'polypeptide(L)'
;MTFLMKNATAMMKAQEEVRKLVGKKGFVEEDDTQQLPYLKAVIEETMRLQPTIPLLVPRESSENCTLDGYDIPAKTVVYVNAWAIGREPEIWENPEKRICPGMFMGLATVEVSLANLLYKFDWEMPVGLKKEELDMDEQPGITMHKKNALCLMARKRNLRLPPGPKGLPLVGNLFQLDNSNVQKYLWQLSNQYGPLMSLRLGLKQTLIVSSAKMVKEVLKTQDLEFCNRPPLLGLQRLSFNGLDLAFAHYDAYWREMRKIFVVYLFNSNRVQDFRPIREDEVSHMLENISKLANDSKPVNLTEAMMALTSAAICKVAFGKRFVEGGNEAKRFHELLNETQAMFVGFFFSDYFPYIGWIVDKLSGLLSRLEKNFHEFDVFYQELIDEHLDPKREKLMFYFNFGRIVLLKFN
;
A
#
# COMPACT_ATOMS: atom_id res chain seq x y z
N MET A 1 10.09 12.23 -17.23
CA MET A 1 10.59 13.48 -17.86
C MET A 1 11.28 14.43 -16.89
N THR A 2 10.65 14.92 -15.81
CA THR A 2 11.20 16.01 -14.97
C THR A 2 12.63 15.79 -14.44
N PHE A 3 12.99 14.57 -14.02
CA PHE A 3 14.37 14.25 -13.61
C PHE A 3 15.37 14.27 -14.77
N LEU A 4 14.98 13.81 -15.96
CA LEU A 4 15.83 13.88 -17.17
C LEU A 4 16.07 15.32 -17.61
N MET A 5 15.06 16.19 -17.56
CA MET A 5 15.23 17.62 -17.83
C MET A 5 16.19 18.31 -16.85
N LYS A 6 16.32 17.79 -15.62
CA LYS A 6 17.29 18.25 -14.61
C LYS A 6 18.66 17.55 -14.72
N ASN A 7 18.83 16.57 -15.59
CA ASN A 7 20.07 15.83 -15.77
C ASN A 7 20.31 15.60 -17.28
N ALA A 8 20.92 16.60 -17.93
CA ALA A 8 21.18 16.59 -19.37
C ALA A 8 21.98 15.36 -19.84
N THR A 9 22.94 14.88 -19.04
CA THR A 9 23.71 13.67 -19.36
C THR A 9 22.85 12.41 -19.38
N ALA A 10 21.92 12.27 -18.43
CA ALA A 10 20.97 11.15 -18.42
C ALA A 10 19.95 11.25 -19.55
N MET A 11 19.46 12.47 -19.86
CA MET A 11 18.62 12.71 -21.03
C MET A 11 19.32 12.31 -22.33
N MET A 12 20.56 12.74 -22.53
CA MET A 12 21.34 12.45 -23.73
C MET A 12 21.52 10.94 -23.92
N LYS A 13 21.99 10.23 -22.89
CA LYS A 13 22.18 8.77 -22.93
C LYS A 13 20.89 8.00 -23.21
N ALA A 14 19.76 8.39 -22.59
CA ALA A 14 18.47 7.76 -22.85
C ALA A 14 17.98 8.02 -24.28
N GLN A 15 18.18 9.23 -24.81
CA GLN A 15 17.85 9.54 -26.21
C GLN A 15 18.76 8.79 -27.19
N GLU A 16 20.05 8.64 -26.89
CA GLU A 16 21.02 7.91 -27.72
C GLU A 16 20.70 6.41 -27.77
N GLU A 17 20.38 5.78 -26.62
CA GLU A 17 19.99 4.37 -26.57
C GLU A 17 18.75 4.09 -27.44
N VAL A 18 17.67 4.87 -27.23
CA VAL A 18 16.41 4.73 -27.99
C VAL A 18 16.63 4.99 -29.48
N ARG A 19 17.29 6.10 -29.85
CA ARG A 19 17.53 6.44 -31.27
C ARG A 19 18.41 5.42 -31.98
N LYS A 20 19.40 4.83 -31.27
CA LYS A 20 20.28 3.81 -31.84
C LYS A 20 19.56 2.49 -32.10
N LEU A 21 18.64 2.08 -31.22
CA LEU A 21 17.83 0.86 -31.41
C LEU A 21 16.78 1.06 -32.51
N VAL A 22 16.03 2.16 -32.44
CA VAL A 22 14.85 2.42 -33.29
C VAL A 22 15.25 2.89 -34.69
N GLY A 23 16.39 3.58 -34.82
CA GLY A 23 16.96 4.00 -36.11
C GLY A 23 16.00 4.87 -36.93
N LYS A 24 15.45 4.30 -38.01
CA LYS A 24 14.50 4.95 -38.92
C LYS A 24 13.06 4.40 -38.83
N LYS A 25 12.76 3.52 -37.86
CA LYS A 25 11.43 2.90 -37.65
C LYS A 25 10.33 3.92 -37.33
N GLY A 26 10.70 5.09 -36.79
CA GLY A 26 9.79 6.21 -36.51
C GLY A 26 8.97 6.06 -35.23
N PHE A 27 8.48 4.85 -34.94
CA PHE A 27 7.78 4.48 -33.71
C PHE A 27 8.60 3.49 -32.87
N VAL A 28 8.28 3.38 -31.57
CA VAL A 28 8.91 2.44 -30.63
C VAL A 28 7.85 1.46 -30.16
N GLU A 29 7.97 0.21 -30.59
CA GLU A 29 7.05 -0.87 -30.25
C GLU A 29 7.39 -1.47 -28.87
N GLU A 30 6.43 -2.18 -28.27
CA GLU A 30 6.60 -2.76 -26.94
C GLU A 30 7.78 -3.75 -26.86
N ASP A 31 8.04 -4.51 -27.92
CA ASP A 31 9.17 -5.45 -28.00
C ASP A 31 10.54 -4.72 -28.04
N ASP A 32 10.61 -3.54 -28.66
CA ASP A 32 11.84 -2.73 -28.69
C ASP A 32 12.23 -2.36 -27.26
N THR A 33 11.26 -2.10 -26.38
CA THR A 33 11.51 -1.72 -24.98
C THR A 33 12.26 -2.79 -24.18
N GLN A 34 12.20 -4.05 -24.61
CA GLN A 34 12.95 -5.12 -23.94
C GLN A 34 14.47 -4.87 -24.03
N GLN A 35 14.95 -4.24 -25.10
CA GLN A 35 16.35 -4.00 -25.44
C GLN A 35 16.88 -2.62 -24.98
N LEU A 36 16.15 -1.92 -24.11
CA LEU A 36 16.51 -0.58 -23.59
C LEU A 36 16.87 -0.62 -22.09
N PRO A 37 18.02 -1.22 -21.69
CA PRO A 37 18.40 -1.37 -20.29
C PRO A 37 18.66 -0.04 -19.57
N TYR A 38 19.20 0.98 -20.23
CA TYR A 38 19.41 2.28 -19.60
C TYR A 38 18.09 3.04 -19.41
N LEU A 39 17.16 2.97 -20.36
CA LEU A 39 15.81 3.52 -20.18
C LEU A 39 15.06 2.83 -19.02
N LYS A 40 15.17 1.49 -18.90
CA LYS A 40 14.62 0.75 -17.76
C LYS A 40 15.21 1.24 -16.43
N ALA A 41 16.54 1.32 -16.32
CA ALA A 41 17.20 1.86 -15.14
C ALA A 41 16.78 3.31 -14.82
N VAL A 42 16.55 4.15 -15.83
CA VAL A 42 16.02 5.53 -15.67
C VAL A 42 14.59 5.53 -15.13
N ILE A 43 13.74 4.58 -15.54
CA ILE A 43 12.36 4.43 -15.04
C ILE A 43 12.38 3.92 -13.61
N GLU A 44 13.16 2.87 -13.31
CA GLU A 44 13.32 2.30 -11.97
C GLU A 44 13.89 3.33 -10.99
N GLU A 45 14.92 4.09 -11.38
CA GLU A 45 15.48 5.20 -10.59
C GLU A 45 14.45 6.32 -10.39
N THR A 46 13.65 6.65 -11.42
CA THR A 46 12.55 7.62 -11.30
C THR A 46 11.50 7.16 -10.30
N MET A 47 11.15 5.87 -10.30
CA MET A 47 10.17 5.26 -9.37
C MET A 47 10.74 5.09 -7.95
N ARG A 48 12.05 4.87 -7.81
CA ARG A 48 12.77 4.87 -6.52
C ARG A 48 12.77 6.25 -5.89
N LEU A 49 13.00 7.30 -6.70
CA LEU A 49 13.00 8.68 -6.24
C LEU A 49 11.58 9.23 -6.01
N GLN A 50 10.64 8.93 -6.91
CA GLN A 50 9.27 9.44 -6.88
C GLN A 50 8.28 8.29 -7.16
N PRO A 51 8.05 7.39 -6.19
CA PRO A 51 7.05 6.34 -6.33
C PRO A 51 5.65 6.93 -6.49
N THR A 52 4.82 6.32 -7.34
CA THR A 52 3.43 6.73 -7.58
C THR A 52 2.59 6.78 -6.29
N ILE A 53 2.93 5.93 -5.32
CA ILE A 53 2.28 5.83 -4.01
C ILE A 53 3.37 5.96 -2.92
N PRO A 54 3.70 7.19 -2.44
CA PRO A 54 4.78 7.44 -1.49
C PRO A 54 4.60 6.84 -0.09
N LEU A 55 3.35 6.78 0.39
CA LEU A 55 2.93 5.96 1.53
C LEU A 55 2.00 4.89 0.97
N LEU A 56 2.39 3.61 1.05
CA LEU A 56 1.57 2.50 0.53
C LEU A 56 0.24 2.40 1.25
N VAL A 57 -0.75 1.78 0.60
CA VAL A 57 -2.10 1.53 1.14
C VAL A 57 -1.99 0.99 2.57
N PRO A 58 -2.61 1.66 3.57
CA PRO A 58 -2.39 1.34 4.97
C PRO A 58 -2.85 -0.07 5.31
N ARG A 59 -2.12 -0.67 6.24
CA ARG A 59 -2.32 -2.03 6.72
C ARG A 59 -2.84 -2.03 8.15
N GLU A 60 -3.42 -3.14 8.61
CA GLU A 60 -3.89 -3.32 9.99
C GLU A 60 -3.37 -4.65 10.55
N SER A 61 -2.92 -4.66 11.82
CA SER A 61 -2.51 -5.89 12.51
C SER A 61 -3.71 -6.77 12.90
N SER A 62 -3.67 -8.06 12.57
CA SER A 62 -4.67 -9.06 13.02
C SER A 62 -4.63 -9.27 14.53
N GLU A 63 -3.47 -9.63 15.07
CA GLU A 63 -3.27 -9.92 16.49
C GLU A 63 -2.08 -9.15 17.11
N ASN A 64 -1.77 -9.44 18.38
CA ASN A 64 -0.67 -8.83 19.11
C ASN A 64 0.65 -9.48 18.67
N CYS A 65 1.40 -8.80 17.81
CA CYS A 65 2.67 -9.27 17.24
C CYS A 65 3.88 -8.54 17.86
N THR A 66 5.10 -8.96 17.54
CA THR A 66 6.33 -8.27 17.93
C THR A 66 7.17 -7.89 16.72
N LEU A 67 7.67 -6.65 16.71
CA LEU A 67 8.37 -6.05 15.58
C LEU A 67 9.63 -5.33 16.08
N ASP A 68 10.81 -5.82 15.69
CA ASP A 68 12.14 -5.38 16.18
C ASP A 68 12.28 -5.32 17.72
N GLY A 69 11.54 -6.18 18.44
CA GLY A 69 11.52 -6.22 19.91
C GLY A 69 10.49 -5.30 20.58
N TYR A 70 9.69 -4.55 19.80
CA TYR A 70 8.56 -3.77 20.29
C TYR A 70 7.26 -4.57 20.26
N ASP A 71 6.39 -4.34 21.25
CA ASP A 71 5.07 -4.98 21.34
C ASP A 71 4.07 -4.20 20.46
N ILE A 72 3.54 -4.82 19.39
CA ILE A 72 2.58 -4.19 18.46
C ILE A 72 1.18 -4.75 18.73
N PRO A 73 0.23 -3.94 19.28
CA PRO A 73 -1.12 -4.41 19.53
C PRO A 73 -1.88 -4.78 18.25
N ALA A 74 -2.84 -5.70 18.36
CA ALA A 74 -3.89 -5.92 17.37
C ALA A 74 -4.63 -4.62 17.03
N LYS A 75 -5.11 -4.48 15.80
CA LYS A 75 -5.81 -3.27 15.30
C LYS A 75 -4.96 -1.99 15.30
N THR A 76 -3.64 -2.14 15.24
CA THR A 76 -2.72 -1.03 14.95
C THR A 76 -2.71 -0.78 13.44
N VAL A 77 -2.92 0.48 13.04
CA VAL A 77 -2.82 0.89 11.62
C VAL A 77 -1.36 1.17 11.26
N VAL A 78 -0.86 0.54 10.20
CA VAL A 78 0.54 0.58 9.78
C VAL A 78 0.66 1.26 8.42
N TYR A 79 1.46 2.32 8.35
CA TYR A 79 1.80 3.00 7.09
C TYR A 79 3.25 2.69 6.69
N VAL A 80 3.44 2.35 5.41
CA VAL A 80 4.75 2.02 4.83
C VAL A 80 5.23 3.16 3.94
N ASN A 81 6.33 3.80 4.31
CA ASN A 81 6.91 4.94 3.60
C ASN A 81 7.83 4.50 2.45
N ALA A 82 7.25 4.15 1.31
CA ALA A 82 7.96 3.76 0.10
C ALA A 82 8.98 4.81 -0.37
N TRP A 83 8.70 6.09 -0.15
CA TRP A 83 9.60 7.19 -0.52
C TRP A 83 10.91 7.21 0.29
N ALA A 84 10.86 6.88 1.58
CA ALA A 84 12.05 6.76 2.42
C ALA A 84 12.89 5.53 2.04
N ILE A 85 12.23 4.37 1.90
CA ILE A 85 12.84 3.07 1.58
C ILE A 85 13.68 3.11 0.31
N GLY A 86 13.20 3.81 -0.73
CA GLY A 86 13.94 3.95 -1.98
C GLY A 86 15.32 4.59 -1.82
N ARG A 87 15.64 5.22 -0.68
CA ARG A 87 16.86 6.00 -0.44
C ARG A 87 17.83 5.37 0.56
N GLU A 88 17.58 4.16 1.01
CA GLU A 88 18.37 3.48 2.04
C GLU A 88 19.64 2.79 1.46
N PRO A 89 20.85 3.00 2.01
CA PRO A 89 22.08 2.50 1.37
C PRO A 89 22.46 1.03 1.64
N GLU A 90 21.87 0.36 2.64
CA GLU A 90 22.41 -0.87 3.24
C GLU A 90 21.48 -2.09 3.05
N ILE A 91 21.71 -2.90 2.01
CA ILE A 91 21.03 -4.21 1.80
C ILE A 91 22.04 -5.23 1.24
N TRP A 92 21.80 -6.53 1.52
CA TRP A 92 22.63 -7.73 1.28
C TRP A 92 23.75 -7.91 2.33
N GLU A 93 23.94 -9.04 3.04
CA GLU A 93 23.35 -10.40 2.96
C GLU A 93 23.07 -11.05 4.35
N ASN A 94 22.98 -12.38 4.51
CA ASN A 94 22.27 -13.07 5.64
C ASN A 94 23.03 -14.33 6.24
N PRO A 95 22.48 -15.26 7.09
CA PRO A 95 23.23 -15.95 8.17
C PRO A 95 23.20 -17.51 8.12
N GLU A 96 23.61 -18.24 9.18
CA GLU A 96 23.41 -19.71 9.34
C GLU A 96 23.33 -20.22 10.81
N LYS A 97 22.99 -21.52 11.05
CA LYS A 97 22.71 -22.19 12.38
C LYS A 97 23.42 -23.59 12.49
N ARG A 98 23.20 -24.58 13.40
CA ARG A 98 22.15 -25.05 14.37
C ARG A 98 22.78 -25.87 15.55
N ILE A 99 21.98 -26.39 16.51
CA ILE A 99 22.39 -27.27 17.66
C ILE A 99 21.45 -28.53 17.78
N CYS A 100 21.67 -29.40 18.78
CA CYS A 100 21.11 -30.74 19.13
C CYS A 100 19.60 -31.02 18.89
N PRO A 101 19.18 -32.24 18.45
CA PRO A 101 17.78 -32.56 18.08
C PRO A 101 16.76 -32.62 19.25
N GLY A 102 17.03 -33.41 20.29
CA GLY A 102 16.06 -33.61 21.39
C GLY A 102 15.90 -32.36 22.26
N MET A 103 16.94 -31.53 22.29
CA MET A 103 16.94 -30.22 22.93
C MET A 103 15.78 -29.35 22.43
N PHE A 104 15.47 -29.34 21.13
CA PHE A 104 14.45 -28.44 20.56
C PHE A 104 13.06 -28.61 21.18
N MET A 105 12.64 -29.81 21.59
CA MET A 105 11.30 -29.99 22.17
C MET A 105 11.21 -29.48 23.61
N GLY A 106 12.20 -29.82 24.45
CA GLY A 106 12.29 -29.31 25.83
C GLY A 106 12.57 -27.81 25.85
N LEU A 107 13.48 -27.34 24.99
CA LEU A 107 13.81 -25.94 24.81
C LEU A 107 12.59 -25.15 24.31
N ALA A 108 11.91 -25.56 23.23
CA ALA A 108 10.71 -24.85 22.77
C ALA A 108 9.59 -24.83 23.82
N THR A 109 9.43 -25.89 24.63
CA THR A 109 8.45 -25.92 25.73
C THR A 109 8.80 -24.92 26.83
N VAL A 110 10.07 -24.86 27.25
CA VAL A 110 10.56 -23.91 28.25
C VAL A 110 10.59 -22.48 27.70
N GLU A 111 11.04 -22.27 26.46
CA GLU A 111 11.03 -20.99 25.75
C GLU A 111 9.61 -20.45 25.63
N VAL A 112 8.65 -21.22 25.10
CA VAL A 112 7.25 -20.77 25.00
C VAL A 112 6.66 -20.47 26.36
N SER A 113 6.94 -21.29 27.38
CA SER A 113 6.40 -21.07 28.74
C SER A 113 7.01 -19.84 29.41
N LEU A 114 8.34 -19.73 29.42
CA LEU A 114 9.08 -18.63 30.05
C LEU A 114 8.91 -17.31 29.28
N ALA A 115 8.91 -17.36 27.94
CA ALA A 115 8.60 -16.19 27.12
C ALA A 115 7.18 -15.70 27.39
N ASN A 116 6.16 -16.58 27.51
CA ASN A 116 4.81 -16.12 27.89
C ASN A 116 4.77 -15.52 29.30
N LEU A 117 5.50 -16.09 30.28
CA LEU A 117 5.57 -15.53 31.64
C LEU A 117 6.26 -14.16 31.69
N LEU A 118 7.34 -13.95 30.92
CA LEU A 118 8.11 -12.69 30.84
C LEU A 118 7.50 -11.66 29.86
N TYR A 119 6.72 -12.10 28.88
CA TYR A 119 5.97 -11.25 27.97
C TYR A 119 4.71 -10.68 28.66
N LYS A 120 4.00 -11.50 29.43
CA LYS A 120 2.71 -11.12 30.01
C LYS A 120 2.84 -10.35 31.34
N PHE A 121 3.93 -10.56 32.08
CA PHE A 121 4.11 -10.00 33.41
C PHE A 121 5.53 -9.47 33.66
N ASP A 122 5.61 -8.31 34.32
CA ASP A 122 6.81 -7.88 35.04
C ASP A 122 6.79 -8.51 36.45
N TRP A 123 7.93 -9.00 36.93
CA TRP A 123 8.00 -9.80 38.17
C TRP A 123 8.76 -9.07 39.29
N GLU A 124 8.15 -8.97 40.46
CA GLU A 124 8.67 -8.29 41.65
C GLU A 124 8.81 -9.25 42.84
N MET A 125 9.70 -8.93 43.79
CA MET A 125 9.72 -9.61 45.09
C MET A 125 8.46 -9.26 45.92
N PRO A 126 7.91 -10.19 46.72
CA PRO A 126 6.89 -9.85 47.71
C PRO A 126 7.42 -8.82 48.73
N VAL A 127 6.51 -7.95 49.22
CA VAL A 127 6.88 -6.85 50.12
C VAL A 127 7.50 -7.40 51.42
N GLY A 128 8.75 -7.04 51.69
CA GLY A 128 9.51 -7.43 52.88
C GLY A 128 10.56 -8.52 52.64
N LEU A 129 10.48 -9.29 51.55
CA LEU A 129 11.48 -10.29 51.15
C LEU A 129 12.59 -9.65 50.30
N LYS A 130 13.83 -10.02 50.57
CA LYS A 130 15.01 -9.56 49.81
C LYS A 130 15.45 -10.58 48.75
N LYS A 131 16.27 -10.14 47.79
CA LYS A 131 16.75 -11.02 46.71
C LYS A 131 17.78 -12.04 47.21
N GLU A 132 18.50 -11.67 48.25
CA GLU A 132 19.54 -12.44 48.94
C GLU A 132 18.94 -13.56 49.82
N GLU A 133 17.62 -13.56 50.00
CA GLU A 133 16.84 -14.56 50.75
C GLU A 133 16.20 -15.61 49.82
N LEU A 134 16.47 -15.56 48.50
CA LEU A 134 16.02 -16.56 47.53
C LEU A 134 16.83 -17.85 47.64
N ASP A 135 16.18 -18.94 48.03
CA ASP A 135 16.81 -20.26 48.11
C ASP A 135 17.30 -20.75 46.74
N MET A 136 18.58 -21.13 46.70
CA MET A 136 19.23 -21.68 45.51
C MET A 136 19.58 -23.16 45.65
N ASP A 137 19.37 -23.78 46.82
CA ASP A 137 19.60 -25.21 47.03
C ASP A 137 18.67 -26.07 46.16
N GLU A 138 19.12 -27.29 45.87
CA GLU A 138 18.41 -28.25 45.03
C GLU A 138 18.20 -29.58 45.77
N GLN A 139 17.08 -30.24 45.48
CA GLN A 139 16.77 -31.57 45.99
C GLN A 139 17.22 -32.64 44.99
N PRO A 140 17.98 -33.67 45.41
CA PRO A 140 18.44 -34.74 44.51
C PRO A 140 17.28 -35.54 43.90
N GLY A 141 17.37 -35.83 42.60
CA GLY A 141 16.38 -36.60 41.85
C GLY A 141 16.84 -36.90 40.41
N ILE A 142 15.98 -37.55 39.63
CA ILE A 142 16.21 -37.80 38.18
C ILE A 142 16.19 -36.48 37.38
N THR A 143 15.45 -35.49 37.89
CA THR A 143 15.48 -34.09 37.47
C THR A 143 15.81 -33.22 38.69
N MET A 144 16.62 -32.17 38.49
CA MET A 144 16.92 -31.19 39.54
C MET A 144 15.69 -30.32 39.81
N HIS A 145 15.35 -30.14 41.09
CA HIS A 145 14.27 -29.26 41.55
C HIS A 145 14.78 -28.40 42.70
N LYS A 146 14.26 -27.16 42.84
CA LYS A 146 14.59 -26.30 43.98
C LYS A 146 14.04 -26.89 45.28
N LYS A 147 14.83 -26.76 46.35
CA LYS A 147 14.53 -27.25 47.70
C LYS A 147 13.36 -26.51 48.34
N ASN A 148 13.22 -25.19 48.09
CA ASN A 148 12.05 -24.39 48.41
C ASN A 148 11.42 -23.79 47.13
N ALA A 149 10.12 -23.47 47.20
CA ALA A 149 9.37 -22.94 46.06
C ALA A 149 9.60 -21.43 45.83
N LEU A 150 9.72 -21.03 44.56
CA LEU A 150 9.85 -19.63 44.16
C LEU A 150 8.48 -18.92 44.11
N CYS A 151 8.28 -17.93 44.98
CA CYS A 151 7.07 -17.11 45.04
C CYS A 151 7.37 -15.65 44.68
N LEU A 152 6.72 -15.13 43.64
CA LEU A 152 6.95 -13.77 43.10
C LEU A 152 5.62 -13.04 42.84
N MET A 153 5.66 -11.71 42.85
CA MET A 153 4.53 -10.84 42.54
C MET A 153 4.49 -10.51 41.04
N ALA A 154 3.39 -10.86 40.36
CA ALA A 154 3.19 -10.53 38.95
C ALA A 154 2.50 -9.16 38.79
N ARG A 155 3.10 -8.26 37.99
CA ARG A 155 2.49 -7.02 37.50
C ARG A 155 2.14 -7.14 36.03
N LYS A 156 1.10 -6.44 35.56
CA LYS A 156 0.81 -6.38 34.12
C LYS A 156 1.85 -5.50 33.42
N ARG A 157 2.51 -6.04 32.38
CA ARG A 157 3.51 -5.32 31.58
C ARG A 157 2.92 -4.06 30.97
N ASN A 158 3.63 -2.93 31.12
CA ASN A 158 3.33 -1.72 30.36
C ASN A 158 3.86 -1.88 28.92
N LEU A 159 2.96 -1.77 27.93
CA LEU A 159 3.30 -1.94 26.51
C LEU A 159 4.38 -0.95 26.08
N ARG A 160 5.51 -1.48 25.58
CA ARG A 160 6.61 -0.66 25.06
C ARG A 160 6.33 -0.29 23.60
N LEU A 161 5.50 0.73 23.41
CA LEU A 161 5.28 1.32 22.09
C LEU A 161 6.60 1.88 21.51
N PRO A 162 6.80 1.85 20.19
CA PRO A 162 7.91 2.53 19.54
C PRO A 162 7.98 4.03 19.87
N PRO A 163 9.18 4.64 19.86
CA PRO A 163 9.37 6.06 20.14
C PRO A 163 8.58 6.96 19.19
N GLY A 164 8.31 8.20 19.61
CA GLY A 164 7.61 9.17 18.77
C GLY A 164 7.35 10.51 19.47
N PRO A 165 6.94 11.55 18.72
CA PRO A 165 6.59 12.85 19.29
C PRO A 165 5.38 12.73 20.22
N LYS A 166 5.42 13.42 21.36
CA LYS A 166 4.31 13.41 22.32
C LYS A 166 3.08 14.12 21.74
N GLY A 167 2.01 13.35 21.55
CA GLY A 167 0.71 13.88 21.14
C GLY A 167 -0.02 14.62 22.25
N LEU A 168 -0.91 15.54 21.87
CA LEU A 168 -1.80 16.27 22.78
C LEU A 168 -2.93 15.36 23.32
N PRO A 169 -3.54 15.69 24.47
CA PRO A 169 -4.74 14.98 24.95
C PRO A 169 -5.86 14.95 23.91
N LEU A 170 -6.55 13.80 23.80
CA LEU A 170 -7.64 13.49 22.86
C LEU A 170 -7.31 13.54 21.35
N VAL A 171 -6.49 14.48 20.88
CA VAL A 171 -6.21 14.73 19.46
C VAL A 171 -4.89 14.10 18.99
N GLY A 172 -3.98 13.80 19.92
CA GLY A 172 -2.68 13.20 19.61
C GLY A 172 -1.80 14.13 18.78
N ASN A 173 -1.24 13.60 17.70
CA ASN A 173 -0.30 14.28 16.82
C ASN A 173 -0.97 14.95 15.60
N LEU A 174 -2.31 14.93 15.45
CA LEU A 174 -2.98 15.45 14.26
C LEU A 174 -2.63 16.92 13.95
N PHE A 175 -2.65 17.80 14.94
CA PHE A 175 -2.25 19.21 14.79
C PHE A 175 -0.74 19.43 14.59
N GLN A 176 0.08 18.37 14.63
CA GLN A 176 1.52 18.42 14.38
C GLN A 176 1.87 18.02 12.94
N LEU A 177 0.93 17.44 12.17
CA LEU A 177 1.14 17.04 10.79
C LEU A 177 1.03 18.23 9.82
N ASP A 178 2.07 18.43 9.00
CA ASP A 178 1.97 19.27 7.80
C ASP A 178 1.21 18.52 6.70
N ASN A 179 -0.09 18.80 6.57
CA ASN A 179 -0.95 18.21 5.54
C ASN A 179 -0.48 18.48 4.10
N SER A 180 0.35 19.49 3.85
CA SER A 180 0.87 19.76 2.50
C SER A 180 2.01 18.82 2.08
N ASN A 181 2.74 18.25 3.05
CA ASN A 181 3.85 17.33 2.78
C ASN A 181 4.10 16.32 3.92
N VAL A 182 3.03 15.62 4.32
CA VAL A 182 3.05 14.56 5.35
C VAL A 182 4.18 13.56 5.09
N GLN A 183 4.41 13.21 3.83
CA GLN A 183 5.48 12.32 3.34
C GLN A 183 6.86 12.72 3.90
N LYS A 184 7.23 14.00 3.72
CA LYS A 184 8.52 14.56 4.12
C LYS A 184 8.57 14.83 5.63
N TYR A 185 7.46 15.27 6.22
CA TYR A 185 7.38 15.50 7.67
C TYR A 185 7.58 14.20 8.46
N LEU A 186 6.93 13.11 8.05
CA LEU A 186 7.11 11.79 8.66
C LEU A 186 8.54 11.26 8.46
N TRP A 187 9.18 11.52 7.31
CA TRP A 187 10.59 11.18 7.10
C TRP A 187 11.52 11.97 8.05
N GLN A 188 11.29 13.28 8.21
CA GLN A 188 12.05 14.11 9.16
C GLN A 188 11.88 13.62 10.62
N LEU A 189 10.67 13.21 11.01
CA LEU A 189 10.45 12.57 12.31
C LEU A 189 11.16 11.21 12.42
N SER A 190 11.18 10.37 11.38
CA SER A 190 11.91 9.08 11.46
C SER A 190 13.44 9.26 11.60
N ASN A 191 14.00 10.37 11.10
CA ASN A 191 15.40 10.72 11.35
C ASN A 191 15.67 11.16 12.81
N GLN A 192 14.63 11.54 13.57
CA GLN A 192 14.72 11.97 14.98
C GLN A 192 14.36 10.86 15.97
N TYR A 193 13.31 10.07 15.68
CA TYR A 193 12.76 9.06 16.57
C TYR A 193 13.16 7.62 16.18
N GLY A 194 13.66 7.40 14.97
CA GLY A 194 14.08 6.11 14.45
C GLY A 194 13.19 5.59 13.30
N PRO A 195 13.60 4.48 12.65
CA PRO A 195 12.95 3.94 11.45
C PRO A 195 11.58 3.30 11.71
N LEU A 196 11.27 3.02 12.98
CA LEU A 196 9.97 2.56 13.45
C LEU A 196 9.50 3.51 14.55
N MET A 197 8.46 4.28 14.29
CA MET A 197 7.95 5.27 15.24
C MET A 197 6.43 5.20 15.40
N SER A 198 5.95 5.51 16.59
CA SER A 198 4.52 5.48 16.92
C SER A 198 3.95 6.89 17.01
N LEU A 199 2.80 7.09 16.37
CA LEU A 199 2.00 8.31 16.40
C LEU A 199 0.59 7.96 16.90
N ARG A 200 -0.10 8.95 17.46
CA ARG A 200 -1.50 8.87 17.80
C ARG A 200 -2.29 9.84 16.93
N LEU A 201 -3.15 9.34 16.06
CA LEU A 201 -4.00 10.17 15.21
C LEU A 201 -5.40 10.23 15.84
N GLY A 202 -5.70 11.31 16.56
CA GLY A 202 -6.91 11.42 17.37
C GLY A 202 -6.93 10.37 18.50
N LEU A 203 -7.85 9.41 18.39
CA LEU A 203 -7.95 8.27 19.29
C LEU A 203 -7.35 6.97 18.71
N LYS A 204 -6.88 6.97 17.45
CA LYS A 204 -6.23 5.80 16.82
C LYS A 204 -4.73 5.76 17.11
N GLN A 205 -4.21 4.56 17.34
CA GLN A 205 -2.77 4.29 17.36
C GLN A 205 -2.28 4.01 15.94
N THR A 206 -1.17 4.62 15.55
CA THR A 206 -0.63 4.57 14.20
C THR A 206 0.87 4.27 14.23
N LEU A 207 1.30 3.31 13.42
CA LEU A 207 2.69 2.90 13.30
C LEU A 207 3.24 3.39 11.95
N ILE A 208 4.34 4.14 11.97
CA ILE A 208 5.01 4.63 10.77
C ILE A 208 6.30 3.85 10.58
N VAL A 209 6.44 3.22 9.41
CA VAL A 209 7.58 2.36 9.07
C VAL A 209 8.35 3.01 7.92
N SER A 210 9.61 3.37 8.19
CA SER A 210 10.46 4.20 7.31
C SER A 210 11.80 3.56 6.94
N SER A 211 12.00 2.25 7.15
CA SER A 211 13.17 1.52 6.63
C SER A 211 12.83 0.21 5.92
N ALA A 212 13.66 -0.17 4.95
CA ALA A 212 13.59 -1.38 4.15
C ALA A 212 13.64 -2.65 5.01
N LYS A 213 14.50 -2.69 6.04
CA LYS A 213 14.54 -3.79 7.04
C LYS A 213 13.14 -4.03 7.61
N MET A 214 12.51 -2.96 8.08
CA MET A 214 11.28 -3.02 8.86
C MET A 214 10.04 -3.20 7.98
N VAL A 215 10.11 -2.74 6.73
CA VAL A 215 9.07 -2.97 5.72
C VAL A 215 9.17 -4.35 5.08
N LYS A 216 10.37 -4.92 4.93
CA LYS A 216 10.54 -6.35 4.61
C LYS A 216 9.89 -7.21 5.69
N GLU A 217 10.04 -6.84 6.95
CA GLU A 217 9.39 -7.53 8.07
C GLU A 217 7.86 -7.43 7.98
N VAL A 218 7.29 -6.22 7.86
CA VAL A 218 5.84 -5.98 7.77
C VAL A 218 5.18 -6.49 6.47
N LEU A 219 5.87 -6.48 5.33
CA LEU A 219 5.30 -6.85 4.02
C LEU A 219 5.69 -8.24 3.51
N LYS A 220 6.64 -8.94 4.16
CA LYS A 220 7.13 -10.25 3.69
C LYS A 220 7.38 -11.28 4.80
N THR A 221 7.93 -10.90 5.97
CA THR A 221 8.15 -11.87 7.06
C THR A 221 6.86 -12.14 7.85
N GLN A 222 6.15 -11.06 8.19
CA GLN A 222 4.90 -11.06 8.95
C GLN A 222 3.74 -10.58 8.05
N ASP A 223 3.77 -10.95 6.75
CA ASP A 223 2.91 -10.33 5.75
C ASP A 223 1.42 -10.62 5.98
N LEU A 224 1.11 -11.82 6.49
CA LEU A 224 -0.20 -12.25 6.98
C LEU A 224 -0.67 -11.43 8.19
N GLU A 225 0.21 -11.05 9.13
CA GLU A 225 -0.23 -10.27 10.29
C GLU A 225 -0.62 -8.85 9.93
N PHE A 226 0.02 -8.30 8.89
CA PHE A 226 -0.29 -6.96 8.39
C PHE A 226 -1.01 -7.00 7.04
N CYS A 227 -1.61 -8.11 6.60
CA CYS A 227 -2.21 -8.19 5.26
C CYS A 227 -3.52 -7.39 5.13
N ASN A 228 -4.19 -7.13 6.25
CA ASN A 228 -5.51 -6.52 6.33
C ASN A 228 -5.53 -5.02 6.00
N ARG A 229 -6.74 -4.46 5.87
CA ARG A 229 -6.99 -3.04 5.58
C ARG A 229 -7.80 -2.41 6.72
N PRO A 230 -7.48 -1.18 7.14
CA PRO A 230 -8.31 -0.44 8.07
C PRO A 230 -9.63 -0.02 7.39
N PRO A 231 -10.79 -0.13 8.07
CA PRO A 231 -12.08 0.26 7.51
C PRO A 231 -12.28 1.79 7.60
N LEU A 232 -11.49 2.55 6.83
CA LEU A 232 -11.61 4.01 6.74
C LEU A 232 -12.83 4.40 5.90
N LEU A 233 -13.57 5.42 6.31
CA LEU A 233 -14.90 5.76 5.79
C LEU A 233 -14.90 6.00 4.27
N GLY A 234 -14.00 6.84 3.77
CA GLY A 234 -13.89 7.14 2.33
C GLY A 234 -13.50 5.91 1.50
N LEU A 235 -12.51 5.13 1.97
CA LEU A 235 -12.07 3.89 1.32
C LEU A 235 -13.22 2.88 1.22
N GLN A 236 -13.90 2.62 2.35
CA GLN A 236 -14.96 1.62 2.44
C GLN A 236 -16.17 2.03 1.59
N ARG A 237 -16.65 3.27 1.71
CA ARG A 237 -17.86 3.69 0.99
C ARG A 237 -17.69 3.58 -0.52
N LEU A 238 -16.54 4.00 -1.06
CA LEU A 238 -16.23 4.00 -2.49
C LEU A 238 -15.72 2.65 -3.02
N SER A 239 -15.51 1.65 -2.15
CA SER A 239 -15.20 0.25 -2.52
C SER A 239 -16.37 -0.71 -2.26
N PHE A 240 -17.60 -0.20 -2.13
CA PHE A 240 -18.80 -0.99 -1.79
C PHE A 240 -18.64 -1.79 -0.49
N ASN A 241 -18.04 -1.18 0.52
CA ASN A 241 -17.61 -1.77 1.81
C ASN A 241 -16.52 -2.84 1.65
N GLY A 242 -15.48 -2.55 0.86
CA GLY A 242 -14.34 -3.45 0.69
C GLY A 242 -14.65 -4.70 -0.14
N LEU A 243 -15.40 -4.55 -1.23
CA LEU A 243 -15.62 -5.58 -2.26
C LEU A 243 -14.68 -5.40 -3.47
N ASP A 244 -13.70 -4.51 -3.37
CA ASP A 244 -12.63 -4.33 -4.37
C ASP A 244 -11.40 -5.21 -4.07
N LEU A 245 -10.33 -5.12 -4.87
CA LEU A 245 -9.12 -5.91 -4.67
C LEU A 245 -8.08 -5.26 -3.73
N ALA A 246 -8.14 -3.94 -3.54
CA ALA A 246 -7.15 -3.14 -2.82
C ALA A 246 -7.54 -2.82 -1.37
N PHE A 247 -8.82 -2.56 -1.08
CA PHE A 247 -9.32 -2.13 0.25
C PHE A 247 -10.14 -3.19 1.00
N ALA A 248 -10.46 -4.31 0.35
CA ALA A 248 -11.01 -5.50 0.99
C ALA A 248 -10.16 -6.05 2.17
N HIS A 249 -10.84 -6.75 3.07
CA HIS A 249 -10.22 -7.53 4.14
C HIS A 249 -9.53 -8.79 3.60
N TYR A 250 -8.52 -9.33 4.28
CA TYR A 250 -7.87 -10.57 3.83
C TYR A 250 -8.64 -11.80 4.31
N ASP A 251 -9.43 -12.38 3.42
CA ASP A 251 -10.27 -13.54 3.72
C ASP A 251 -10.33 -14.54 2.53
N ALA A 252 -11.33 -15.41 2.52
CA ALA A 252 -11.54 -16.34 1.41
C ALA A 252 -12.01 -15.63 0.12
N TYR A 253 -12.83 -14.59 0.23
CA TYR A 253 -13.32 -13.80 -0.90
C TYR A 253 -12.17 -13.08 -1.60
N TRP A 254 -11.32 -12.36 -0.86
CA TRP A 254 -10.16 -11.67 -1.44
C TRP A 254 -9.19 -12.62 -2.14
N ARG A 255 -8.97 -13.83 -1.60
CA ARG A 255 -8.10 -14.82 -2.24
C ARG A 255 -8.65 -15.31 -3.58
N GLU A 256 -9.95 -15.60 -3.67
CA GLU A 256 -10.57 -16.00 -4.94
C GLU A 256 -10.70 -14.84 -5.92
N MET A 257 -11.04 -13.63 -5.48
CA MET A 257 -11.05 -12.44 -6.34
C MET A 257 -9.65 -12.14 -6.89
N ARG A 258 -8.61 -12.15 -6.05
CA ARG A 258 -7.21 -11.97 -6.48
C ARG A 258 -6.81 -13.01 -7.52
N LYS A 259 -7.19 -14.28 -7.31
CA LYS A 259 -6.95 -15.38 -8.24
C LYS A 259 -7.66 -15.15 -9.56
N ILE A 260 -8.91 -14.68 -9.57
CA ILE A 260 -9.64 -14.31 -10.79
C ILE A 260 -8.91 -13.19 -11.54
N PHE A 261 -8.56 -12.09 -10.88
CA PHE A 261 -7.85 -10.97 -11.49
C PHE A 261 -6.49 -11.39 -12.08
N VAL A 262 -5.67 -12.13 -11.31
CA VAL A 262 -4.34 -12.58 -11.77
C VAL A 262 -4.44 -13.60 -12.92
N VAL A 263 -5.37 -14.55 -12.85
CA VAL A 263 -5.49 -15.61 -13.86
C VAL A 263 -6.15 -15.13 -15.15
N TYR A 264 -7.18 -14.26 -15.09
CA TYR A 264 -8.00 -13.93 -16.27
C TYR A 264 -7.81 -12.52 -16.84
N LEU A 265 -7.24 -11.57 -16.08
CA LEU A 265 -7.09 -10.16 -16.49
C LEU A 265 -5.63 -9.69 -16.54
N PHE A 266 -4.81 -10.06 -15.54
CA PHE A 266 -3.43 -9.57 -15.39
C PHE A 266 -2.34 -10.62 -15.66
N ASN A 267 -2.65 -11.72 -16.35
CA ASN A 267 -1.64 -12.65 -16.83
C ASN A 267 -0.87 -12.08 -18.04
N SER A 268 0.33 -12.59 -18.31
CA SER A 268 1.21 -12.12 -19.40
C SER A 268 0.52 -12.06 -20.77
N ASN A 269 -0.27 -13.07 -21.09
CA ASN A 269 -0.91 -13.20 -22.41
C ASN A 269 -2.01 -12.14 -22.56
N ARG A 270 -2.81 -11.91 -21.51
CA ARG A 270 -3.80 -10.83 -21.46
C ARG A 270 -3.17 -9.44 -21.53
N VAL A 271 -2.03 -9.23 -20.87
CA VAL A 271 -1.29 -7.97 -21.03
C VAL A 271 -0.84 -7.78 -22.48
N GLN A 272 -0.42 -8.85 -23.18
CA GLN A 272 -0.09 -8.78 -24.61
C GLN A 272 -1.31 -8.61 -25.53
N ASP A 273 -2.48 -9.20 -25.22
CA ASP A 273 -3.73 -8.95 -25.96
C ASP A 273 -4.05 -7.44 -26.02
N PHE A 274 -3.71 -6.69 -24.96
CA PHE A 274 -3.93 -5.24 -24.88
C PHE A 274 -2.79 -4.38 -25.47
N ARG A 275 -1.75 -4.97 -26.08
CA ARG A 275 -0.64 -4.22 -26.70
C ARG A 275 -1.09 -3.25 -27.81
N PRO A 276 -1.95 -3.63 -28.78
CA PRO A 276 -2.38 -2.72 -29.83
C PRO A 276 -3.09 -1.47 -29.30
N ILE A 277 -3.83 -1.61 -28.18
CA ILE A 277 -4.50 -0.47 -27.51
C ILE A 277 -3.48 0.51 -26.93
N ARG A 278 -2.35 0.01 -26.38
CA ARG A 278 -1.27 0.86 -25.86
C ARG A 278 -0.54 1.59 -26.98
N GLU A 279 -0.16 0.87 -28.04
CA GLU A 279 0.59 1.43 -29.17
C GLU A 279 -0.25 2.45 -29.97
N ASP A 280 -1.56 2.23 -30.13
CA ASP A 280 -2.55 3.15 -30.71
C ASP A 280 -2.71 4.45 -29.90
N GLU A 281 -2.96 4.37 -28.59
CA GLU A 281 -3.11 5.58 -27.76
C GLU A 281 -1.78 6.36 -27.62
N VAL A 282 -0.63 5.69 -27.57
CA VAL A 282 0.68 6.35 -27.61
C VAL A 282 0.89 7.06 -28.95
N SER A 283 0.49 6.44 -30.07
CA SER A 283 0.56 7.06 -31.40
C SER A 283 -0.30 8.33 -31.48
N HIS A 284 -1.54 8.28 -31.00
CA HIS A 284 -2.43 9.44 -30.94
C HIS A 284 -1.87 10.58 -30.06
N MET A 285 -1.27 10.25 -28.91
CA MET A 285 -0.59 11.23 -28.07
C MET A 285 0.58 11.88 -28.82
N LEU A 286 1.41 11.09 -29.51
CA LEU A 286 2.54 11.59 -30.30
C LEU A 286 2.10 12.47 -31.47
N GLU A 287 0.99 12.16 -32.15
CA GLU A 287 0.41 13.03 -33.16
C GLU A 287 -0.01 14.39 -32.58
N ASN A 288 -0.69 14.41 -31.43
CA ASN A 288 -1.14 15.65 -30.79
C ASN A 288 0.06 16.49 -30.32
N ILE A 289 1.11 15.85 -29.81
CA ILE A 289 2.39 16.50 -29.51
C ILE A 289 3.07 17.04 -30.78
N SER A 290 3.03 16.31 -31.90
CA SER A 290 3.61 16.74 -33.18
C SER A 290 2.89 17.96 -33.77
N LYS A 291 1.55 18.03 -33.66
CA LYS A 291 0.74 19.21 -34.04
C LYS A 291 1.18 20.44 -33.24
N LEU A 292 1.34 20.31 -31.92
CA LEU A 292 1.83 21.39 -31.05
C LEU A 292 3.29 21.77 -31.35
N ALA A 293 4.15 20.80 -31.67
CA ALA A 293 5.56 21.05 -31.99
C ALA A 293 5.72 21.82 -33.31
N ASN A 294 4.93 21.50 -34.34
CA ASN A 294 4.91 22.25 -35.60
C ASN A 294 4.47 23.70 -35.38
N ASP A 295 3.46 23.92 -34.53
CA ASP A 295 3.02 25.25 -34.09
C ASP A 295 4.00 25.96 -33.14
N SER A 296 5.12 25.32 -32.76
CA SER A 296 6.08 25.79 -31.73
C SER A 296 5.44 26.09 -30.36
N LYS A 297 4.36 25.40 -30.02
CA LYS A 297 3.61 25.56 -28.75
C LYS A 297 4.20 24.70 -27.63
N PRO A 298 4.15 25.15 -26.36
CA PRO A 298 4.55 24.34 -25.22
C PRO A 298 3.57 23.16 -25.01
N VAL A 299 4.09 22.02 -24.55
CA VAL A 299 3.33 20.78 -24.36
C VAL A 299 3.09 20.51 -22.88
N ASN A 300 1.83 20.40 -22.46
CA ASN A 300 1.46 19.97 -21.10
C ASN A 300 1.56 18.44 -20.97
N LEU A 301 2.77 17.94 -20.68
CA LEU A 301 3.02 16.50 -20.54
C LEU A 301 2.26 15.84 -19.38
N THR A 302 1.80 16.59 -18.36
CA THR A 302 0.98 16.03 -17.28
C THR A 302 -0.40 15.63 -17.80
N GLU A 303 -1.04 16.55 -18.53
CA GLU A 303 -2.36 16.37 -19.14
C GLU A 303 -2.32 15.31 -20.25
N ALA A 304 -1.31 15.34 -21.12
CA ALA A 304 -1.13 14.32 -22.17
C ALA A 304 -0.95 12.90 -21.60
N MET A 305 -0.15 12.73 -20.52
CA MET A 305 0.02 11.43 -19.87
C MET A 305 -1.22 10.98 -19.11
N MET A 306 -1.99 11.90 -18.51
CA MET A 306 -3.29 11.59 -17.90
C MET A 306 -4.30 11.11 -18.95
N ALA A 307 -4.43 11.82 -20.07
CA ALA A 307 -5.32 11.47 -21.16
C ALA A 307 -4.95 10.11 -21.79
N LEU A 308 -3.66 9.87 -22.09
CA LEU A 308 -3.15 8.57 -22.55
C LEU A 308 -3.52 7.43 -21.58
N THR A 309 -3.25 7.62 -20.29
CA THR A 309 -3.51 6.58 -19.27
C THR A 309 -5.00 6.32 -19.13
N SER A 310 -5.82 7.38 -19.13
CA SER A 310 -7.28 7.33 -19.06
C SER A 310 -7.87 6.60 -20.28
N ALA A 311 -7.51 7.00 -21.49
CA ALA A 311 -8.00 6.38 -22.72
C ALA A 311 -7.60 4.90 -22.85
N ALA A 312 -6.34 4.55 -22.52
CA ALA A 312 -5.88 3.17 -22.52
C ALA A 312 -6.62 2.30 -21.48
N ILE A 313 -6.80 2.79 -20.25
CA ILE A 313 -7.56 2.07 -19.22
C ILE A 313 -9.02 1.89 -19.63
N CYS A 314 -9.68 2.92 -20.19
CA CYS A 314 -11.09 2.84 -20.58
C CYS A 314 -11.31 1.95 -21.81
N LYS A 315 -10.38 1.91 -22.78
CA LYS A 315 -10.39 0.92 -23.86
C LYS A 315 -10.23 -0.51 -23.32
N VAL A 316 -9.35 -0.74 -22.35
CA VAL A 316 -9.11 -2.08 -21.77
C VAL A 316 -10.25 -2.54 -20.85
N ALA A 317 -10.75 -1.67 -19.97
CA ALA A 317 -11.74 -2.02 -18.94
C ALA A 317 -13.18 -2.00 -19.44
N PHE A 318 -13.52 -1.03 -20.31
CA PHE A 318 -14.90 -0.79 -20.77
C PHE A 318 -15.09 -1.10 -22.26
N GLY A 319 -14.01 -1.18 -23.04
CA GLY A 319 -14.08 -1.21 -24.50
C GLY A 319 -14.52 0.12 -25.10
N LYS A 320 -14.30 1.25 -24.40
CA LYS A 320 -14.82 2.58 -24.78
C LYS A 320 -13.72 3.63 -24.71
N ARG A 321 -13.63 4.49 -25.74
CA ARG A 321 -12.72 5.65 -25.76
C ARG A 321 -13.53 6.91 -25.47
N PHE A 322 -13.29 7.53 -24.32
CA PHE A 322 -13.86 8.84 -24.03
C PHE A 322 -13.10 9.91 -24.82
N VAL A 323 -13.79 10.66 -25.70
CA VAL A 323 -13.17 11.65 -26.60
C VAL A 323 -12.72 12.88 -25.83
N GLU A 324 -11.45 13.28 -25.98
CA GLU A 324 -10.88 14.49 -25.36
C GLU A 324 -11.76 15.73 -25.64
N GLY A 325 -12.08 16.50 -24.60
CA GLY A 325 -12.98 17.66 -24.69
C GLY A 325 -14.48 17.34 -24.79
N GLY A 326 -14.88 16.08 -24.97
CA GLY A 326 -16.29 15.67 -24.99
C GLY A 326 -16.94 15.65 -23.59
N ASN A 327 -18.26 15.88 -23.53
CA ASN A 327 -19.01 15.92 -22.26
C ASN A 327 -18.87 14.63 -21.43
N GLU A 328 -18.86 13.46 -22.06
CA GLU A 328 -18.72 12.17 -21.38
C GLU A 328 -17.31 12.01 -20.77
N ALA A 329 -16.26 12.39 -21.51
CA ALA A 329 -14.89 12.42 -21.01
C ALA A 329 -14.74 13.41 -19.85
N LYS A 330 -15.35 14.60 -19.96
CA LYS A 330 -15.34 15.60 -18.90
C LYS A 330 -16.01 15.07 -17.62
N ARG A 331 -17.23 14.52 -17.72
CA ARG A 331 -17.94 13.86 -16.61
C ARG A 331 -17.07 12.81 -15.94
N PHE A 332 -16.43 11.93 -16.71
CA PHE A 332 -15.56 10.87 -16.19
C PHE A 332 -14.33 11.41 -15.44
N HIS A 333 -13.63 12.42 -15.98
CA HIS A 333 -12.46 13.00 -15.31
C HIS A 333 -12.84 13.83 -14.08
N GLU A 334 -13.95 14.58 -14.10
CA GLU A 334 -14.47 15.30 -12.93
C GLU A 334 -14.85 14.31 -11.82
N LEU A 335 -15.56 13.23 -12.16
CA LEU A 335 -15.93 12.15 -11.25
C LEU A 335 -14.70 11.44 -10.67
N LEU A 336 -13.72 11.05 -11.49
CA LEU A 336 -12.47 10.42 -11.04
C LEU A 336 -11.68 11.32 -10.08
N ASN A 337 -11.53 12.62 -10.39
CA ASN A 337 -10.78 13.56 -9.55
C ASN A 337 -11.45 13.74 -8.18
N GLU A 338 -12.78 13.85 -8.16
CA GLU A 338 -13.58 13.93 -6.94
C GLU A 338 -13.48 12.65 -6.11
N THR A 339 -13.56 11.48 -6.76
CA THR A 339 -13.38 10.18 -6.14
C THR A 339 -11.98 10.01 -5.55
N GLN A 340 -10.93 10.40 -6.26
CA GLN A 340 -9.56 10.41 -5.72
C GLN A 340 -9.44 11.30 -4.47
N ALA A 341 -10.05 12.50 -4.49
CA ALA A 341 -10.05 13.41 -3.36
C ALA A 341 -10.81 12.85 -2.13
N MET A 342 -11.87 12.05 -2.35
CA MET A 342 -12.61 11.37 -1.28
C MET A 342 -11.94 10.08 -0.79
N PHE A 343 -11.26 9.31 -1.66
CA PHE A 343 -10.51 8.11 -1.26
C PHE A 343 -9.39 8.42 -0.25
N VAL A 344 -8.65 9.52 -0.44
CA VAL A 344 -7.57 9.94 0.50
C VAL A 344 -7.98 11.08 1.45
N GLY A 345 -9.28 11.36 1.54
CA GLY A 345 -9.83 12.44 2.36
C GLY A 345 -9.66 12.20 3.86
N PHE A 346 -9.45 13.28 4.62
CA PHE A 346 -9.46 13.21 6.09
C PHE A 346 -10.91 13.29 6.60
N PHE A 347 -11.44 12.18 7.09
CA PHE A 347 -12.72 12.11 7.81
C PHE A 347 -12.48 12.06 9.32
N PHE A 348 -13.19 12.89 10.09
CA PHE A 348 -13.08 12.89 11.55
C PHE A 348 -13.57 11.58 12.17
N SER A 349 -14.52 10.89 11.53
CA SER A 349 -15.06 9.59 11.95
C SER A 349 -13.97 8.52 12.12
N ASP A 350 -12.96 8.51 11.25
CA ASP A 350 -11.87 7.53 11.27
C ASP A 350 -11.00 7.66 12.54
N TYR A 351 -10.87 8.86 13.07
CA TYR A 351 -9.97 9.20 14.19
C TYR A 351 -10.69 9.49 15.51
N PHE A 352 -11.99 9.81 15.47
CA PHE A 352 -12.81 10.21 16.63
C PHE A 352 -14.17 9.47 16.66
N PRO A 353 -14.23 8.17 17.03
CA PRO A 353 -15.40 7.32 16.81
C PRO A 353 -16.74 7.83 17.40
N TYR A 354 -16.71 8.61 18.48
CA TYR A 354 -17.93 9.06 19.17
C TYR A 354 -18.55 10.34 18.58
N ILE A 355 -17.74 11.21 17.96
CA ILE A 355 -18.16 12.56 17.54
C ILE A 355 -17.83 12.90 16.09
N GLY A 356 -16.94 12.15 15.44
CA GLY A 356 -16.44 12.45 14.10
C GLY A 356 -17.53 12.52 13.05
N TRP A 357 -18.54 11.63 13.14
CA TRP A 357 -19.69 11.63 12.24
C TRP A 357 -20.51 12.93 12.28
N ILE A 358 -20.54 13.63 13.42
CA ILE A 358 -21.19 14.94 13.56
C ILE A 358 -20.38 15.98 12.81
N VAL A 359 -19.05 15.96 12.96
CA VAL A 359 -18.13 16.90 12.29
C VAL A 359 -18.14 16.68 10.77
N ASP A 360 -18.08 15.43 10.30
CA ASP A 360 -18.13 15.08 8.88
C ASP A 360 -19.49 15.43 8.24
N LYS A 361 -20.58 15.37 9.02
CA LYS A 361 -21.91 15.81 8.57
C LYS A 361 -22.04 17.33 8.54
N LEU A 362 -21.56 18.04 9.55
CA LEU A 362 -21.65 19.52 9.64
C LEU A 362 -20.69 20.23 8.66
N SER A 363 -19.53 19.63 8.36
CA SER A 363 -18.60 20.12 7.34
C SER A 363 -19.03 19.78 5.91
N GLY A 364 -20.09 18.98 5.73
CA GLY A 364 -20.56 18.50 4.43
C GLY A 364 -19.70 17.40 3.79
N LEU A 365 -18.59 16.98 4.42
CA LEU A 365 -17.73 15.90 3.91
C LEU A 365 -18.50 14.60 3.69
N LEU A 366 -19.40 14.24 4.62
CA LEU A 366 -20.23 13.04 4.48
C LEU A 366 -21.20 13.16 3.29
N SER A 367 -21.84 14.32 3.10
CA SER A 367 -22.74 14.57 1.97
C SER A 367 -21.98 14.58 0.62
N ARG A 368 -20.73 15.07 0.62
CA ARG A 368 -19.84 15.06 -0.54
C ARG A 368 -19.44 13.62 -0.93
N LEU A 369 -19.07 12.80 0.06
CA LEU A 369 -18.78 11.37 -0.12
C LEU A 369 -19.98 10.60 -0.66
N GLU A 370 -21.17 10.78 -0.08
CA GLU A 370 -22.40 10.11 -0.53
C GLU A 370 -22.81 10.53 -1.95
N LYS A 371 -22.66 11.82 -2.30
CA LYS A 371 -22.88 12.31 -3.67
C LYS A 371 -21.91 11.66 -4.65
N ASN A 372 -20.62 11.64 -4.34
CA ASN A 372 -19.61 11.02 -5.21
C ASN A 372 -19.85 9.51 -5.37
N PHE A 373 -20.17 8.80 -4.29
CA PHE A 373 -20.56 7.39 -4.36
C PHE A 373 -21.73 7.17 -5.33
N HIS A 374 -22.82 7.93 -5.20
CA HIS A 374 -23.99 7.77 -6.06
C HIS A 374 -23.71 8.12 -7.53
N GLU A 375 -22.93 9.17 -7.80
CA GLU A 375 -22.55 9.54 -9.17
C GLU A 375 -21.62 8.49 -9.82
N PHE A 376 -20.83 7.75 -9.02
CA PHE A 376 -19.99 6.64 -9.50
C PHE A 376 -20.77 5.34 -9.67
N ASP A 377 -21.69 5.04 -8.75
CA ASP A 377 -22.59 3.88 -8.80
C ASP A 377 -23.47 3.92 -10.05
N VAL A 378 -24.08 5.09 -10.34
CA VAL A 378 -24.83 5.33 -11.59
C VAL A 378 -23.94 5.19 -12.83
N PHE A 379 -22.70 5.70 -12.80
CA PHE A 379 -21.76 5.54 -13.91
C PHE A 379 -21.32 4.08 -14.14
N TYR A 380 -21.13 3.29 -13.08
CA TYR A 380 -20.90 1.85 -13.21
C TYR A 380 -22.12 1.13 -13.77
N GLN A 381 -23.34 1.46 -13.31
CA GLN A 381 -24.56 0.84 -13.81
C GLN A 381 -24.78 1.15 -15.31
N GLU A 382 -24.57 2.39 -15.74
CA GLU A 382 -24.58 2.77 -17.18
C GLU A 382 -23.63 1.92 -18.02
N LEU A 383 -22.41 1.66 -17.53
CA LEU A 383 -21.42 0.83 -18.23
C LEU A 383 -21.77 -0.66 -18.23
N ILE A 384 -22.37 -1.16 -17.15
CA ILE A 384 -22.85 -2.55 -17.03
C ILE A 384 -24.02 -2.78 -17.99
N ASP A 385 -24.98 -1.86 -18.03
CA ASP A 385 -26.15 -1.94 -18.91
C ASP A 385 -25.73 -1.79 -20.39
N GLU A 386 -24.78 -0.91 -20.72
CA GLU A 386 -24.19 -0.83 -22.06
C GLU A 386 -23.54 -2.18 -22.44
N HIS A 387 -22.75 -2.78 -21.55
CA HIS A 387 -22.06 -4.05 -21.81
C HIS A 387 -23.03 -5.24 -21.97
N LEU A 388 -24.18 -5.20 -21.28
CA LEU A 388 -25.18 -6.26 -21.30
C LEU A 388 -26.19 -6.15 -22.46
N ASP A 389 -26.30 -5.00 -23.15
CA ASP A 389 -27.18 -4.85 -24.32
C ASP A 389 -26.80 -5.85 -25.43
N PRO A 390 -27.69 -6.79 -25.83
CA PRO A 390 -27.44 -7.71 -26.94
C PRO A 390 -27.17 -7.03 -28.29
N LYS A 391 -27.53 -5.74 -28.43
CA LYS A 391 -27.28 -4.92 -29.63
C LYS A 391 -25.93 -4.23 -29.64
N ARG A 392 -25.18 -4.23 -28.52
CA ARG A 392 -23.87 -3.56 -28.46
C ARG A 392 -22.94 -4.13 -29.52
N GLU A 393 -22.46 -3.28 -30.42
CA GLU A 393 -21.41 -3.65 -31.36
C GLU A 393 -20.15 -4.02 -30.58
N LYS A 394 -19.87 -5.32 -30.51
CA LYS A 394 -18.63 -5.84 -29.94
C LYS A 394 -17.50 -5.38 -30.85
N LEU A 395 -16.57 -4.57 -30.33
CA LEU A 395 -15.39 -4.12 -31.07
C LEU A 395 -14.67 -5.32 -31.69
N MET A 396 -14.79 -5.46 -33.01
CA MET A 396 -14.26 -6.57 -33.80
C MET A 396 -12.76 -6.43 -34.07
N PHE A 397 -11.99 -6.17 -33.01
CA PHE A 397 -10.59 -6.59 -32.99
C PHE A 397 -10.56 -8.13 -32.99
N TYR A 398 -9.84 -8.72 -33.94
CA TYR A 398 -9.82 -10.16 -34.21
C TYR A 398 -9.12 -10.96 -33.10
N PHE A 399 -9.80 -11.12 -31.96
CA PHE A 399 -9.46 -12.06 -30.90
C PHE A 399 -10.45 -13.22 -30.92
N ASN A 400 -9.95 -14.45 -31.04
CA ASN A 400 -10.76 -15.68 -30.96
C ASN A 400 -11.21 -15.90 -29.50
N PHE A 401 -12.25 -15.18 -29.09
CA PHE A 401 -12.79 -15.20 -27.73
C PHE A 401 -13.52 -16.52 -27.42
N GLY A 402 -12.76 -17.51 -26.96
CA GLY A 402 -13.29 -18.61 -26.16
C GLY A 402 -14.01 -18.06 -24.93
N ARG A 403 -15.28 -18.48 -24.76
CA ARG A 403 -16.22 -18.09 -23.69
C ARG A 403 -15.56 -17.65 -22.38
N ILE A 404 -15.64 -16.36 -22.06
CA ILE A 404 -15.62 -15.92 -20.66
C ILE A 404 -17.01 -16.24 -20.08
N VAL A 405 -17.04 -16.98 -18.98
CA VAL A 405 -18.29 -17.33 -18.29
C VAL A 405 -18.75 -16.13 -17.48
N LEU A 406 -19.99 -15.68 -17.73
CA LEU A 406 -20.70 -14.78 -16.83
C LEU A 406 -20.87 -15.44 -15.47
N LEU A 407 -20.11 -14.99 -14.46
CA LEU A 407 -20.40 -15.28 -13.07
C LEU A 407 -21.67 -14.54 -12.66
N LYS A 408 -22.82 -15.17 -12.90
CA LYS A 408 -24.07 -14.79 -12.25
C LYS A 408 -23.90 -15.00 -10.75
N PHE A 409 -23.85 -13.91 -10.00
CA PHE A 409 -24.28 -13.93 -8.61
C PHE A 409 -25.80 -14.10 -8.61
N ASN A 410 -26.27 -15.18 -7.98
CA ASN A 410 -27.68 -15.44 -7.64
C ASN A 410 -27.81 -15.31 -6.12
#